data_AF-A0A931TGD5-F1
#
_entry.id   AF-A0A931TGD5-F1
#
_cell.length_a   1.000
_cell.length_b   1.000
_cell.length_c   1.000
_cell.angle_alpha   90.00
_cell.angle_beta   90.00
_cell.angle_gamma   90.00
#
_symmetry.space_group_name_H-M   'P 1'
#
loop_
_entity.id
_entity.type
_entity.pdbx_description
1 polymer ?
#
loop_
_entity_poly.entity_id
_entity_poly.type
_entity_poly.pdbx_seq_one_letter_code
_entity_poly.pdbx_strand_id
1 'polypeptide(L)' 'YPMLRGTIRDHITLERRAFVRFFACERDLSHEPPDAPLPEAVATGAEPFLIVGAMAGG' A
#
# COMPACT_ATOMS: atom_id res chain seq x y z
N TYR A 1 -2.58 -12.91 -3.01
CA TYR A 1 -1.54 -12.69 -4.03
C TYR A 1 -0.15 -12.90 -3.44
N PRO A 2 0.40 -14.14 -3.47
CA PRO A 2 1.72 -14.44 -2.93
C PRO A 2 2.85 -13.63 -3.59
N MET A 3 2.71 -13.36 -4.90
CA MET A 3 3.69 -12.61 -5.69
C MET A 3 3.87 -11.15 -5.22
N LEU A 4 2.87 -10.55 -4.58
CA LEU A 4 2.94 -9.16 -4.12
C LEU A 4 3.73 -8.99 -2.82
N ARG A 5 4.00 -10.08 -2.09
CA ARG A 5 4.59 -10.00 -0.75
C ARG A 5 5.98 -9.37 -0.77
N GLY A 6 6.81 -9.72 -1.74
CA GLY A 6 8.17 -9.20 -1.90
C GLY A 6 8.32 -7.89 -2.66
N THR A 7 7.30 -7.54 -3.43
CA THR A 7 7.29 -6.29 -4.19
C THR A 7 6.75 -5.14 -3.34
N ILE A 8 5.89 -5.44 -2.37
CA ILE A 8 5.27 -4.47 -1.46
C ILE A 8 6.04 -4.36 -0.13
N ARG A 9 6.41 -5.51 0.46
CA ARG A 9 7.12 -5.59 1.74
C ARG A 9 8.46 -6.26 1.56
N ASP A 10 9.43 -5.90 2.39
CA ASP A 10 10.67 -6.67 2.49
C ASP A 10 10.36 -8.07 3.02
N HIS A 11 11.01 -9.11 2.48
CA HIS A 11 10.73 -10.49 2.89
C HIS A 11 11.27 -10.82 4.29
N ILE A 12 12.30 -10.10 4.73
CA ILE A 12 12.98 -10.33 6.00
C ILE A 12 12.40 -9.40 7.08
N THR A 13 12.35 -8.09 6.81
CA THR A 13 11.90 -7.11 7.82
C THR A 13 10.38 -6.95 7.83
N LEU A 14 9.67 -7.41 6.79
CA LEU A 14 8.23 -7.21 6.58
C LEU A 14 7.80 -5.73 6.49
N GLU A 15 8.76 -4.81 6.42
CA GLU A 15 8.52 -3.38 6.30
C GLU A 15 8.13 -3.01 4.87
N ARG A 16 7.42 -1.88 4.72
CA ARG A 16 7.04 -1.34 3.40
C ARG A 16 8.31 -0.90 2.65
N ARG A 17 8.42 -1.25 1.37
CA ARG A 17 9.54 -0.78 0.54
C ARG A 17 9.43 0.73 0.31
N ALA A 18 10.55 1.44 0.38
CA ALA A 18 10.63 2.90 0.31
C ALA A 18 10.02 3.54 -0.96
N PHE A 19 9.87 2.78 -2.05
CA PHE A 19 9.33 3.24 -3.33
C PHE A 19 7.88 2.80 -3.61
N VAL A 20 7.17 2.30 -2.60
CA VAL A 20 5.76 1.91 -2.69
C VAL A 20 4.91 2.86 -1.86
N ARG A 21 3.91 3.47 -2.49
CA ARG A 21 2.92 4.34 -1.84
C ARG A 21 1.55 3.69 -1.77
N PHE A 22 0.79 4.01 -0.73
CA PHE A 22 -0.55 3.51 -0.48
C PHE A 22 -1.54 4.67 -0.43
N PHE A 23 -2.62 4.58 -1.21
CA PHE A 23 -3.66 5.60 -1.23
C PHE A 23 -5.05 5.02 -0.98
N ALA A 24 -5.86 5.76 -0.25
CA ALA A 24 -7.26 5.47 0.02
C ALA A 24 -8.03 6.78 0.09
N CYS A 25 -9.19 6.89 -0.57
CA CYS A 25 -10.02 8.10 -0.54
C CYS A 25 -9.19 9.37 -0.85
N GLU A 26 -8.34 9.30 -1.88
CA GLU A 26 -7.41 10.36 -2.30
C GLU A 26 -6.39 10.82 -1.23
N ARG A 27 -6.23 10.05 -0.14
CA ARG A 27 -5.27 10.33 0.94
C ARG A 27 -4.09 9.37 0.89
N ASP A 28 -2.90 9.91 1.17
CA ASP A 28 -1.68 9.11 1.29
C ASP A 28 -1.64 8.43 2.68
N LEU A 29 -1.74 7.10 2.68
CA LEU A 29 -1.65 6.24 3.88
C LEU A 29 -0.28 5.57 4.02
N SER A 30 0.73 5.98 3.26
CA SER A 30 2.03 5.32 3.18
C SER A 30 2.79 5.33 4.51
N HIS A 31 2.53 6.34 5.35
CA HIS A 31 3.13 6.49 6.68
C HIS A 31 2.31 5.85 7.81
N GLU A 32 1.10 5.36 7.52
CA GLU A 32 0.28 4.69 8.52
C GLU A 32 0.74 3.25 8.77
N PRO A 33 0.54 2.72 9.99
CA PRO A 33 0.81 1.32 10.29
C PRO A 33 0.08 0.38 9.31
N PRO A 34 0.65 -0.78 8.97
CA PRO A 34 0.02 -1.76 8.09
C PRO A 34 -1.29 -2.34 8.63
N ASP A 35 -1.46 -2.30 9.95
CA ASP A 35 -2.62 -2.84 10.65
C ASP A 35 -3.63 -1.73 11.04
N ALA A 36 -3.39 -0.49 10.60
CA ALA A 36 -4.33 0.60 10.78
C ALA A 36 -5.64 0.31 10.01
N PRO A 37 -6.81 0.59 10.59
CA PRO A 37 -8.08 0.39 9.92
C PRO A 37 -8.16 1.25 8.65
N LEU A 38 -8.66 0.65 7.56
CA LEU A 38 -8.89 1.38 6.33
C LEU A 38 -10.08 2.36 6.49
N PRO A 39 -10.09 3.48 5.75
CA PRO A 39 -11.26 4.35 5.68
C PRO A 39 -12.52 3.56 5.28
N GLU A 40 -13.67 3.96 5.84
CA GLU A 40 -14.95 3.27 5.65
C GLU A 40 -15.32 3.09 4.17
N ALA A 41 -15.06 4.09 3.32
CA ALA A 41 -15.33 4.00 1.88
C ALA A 41 -14.50 2.90 1.18
N VAL A 42 -13.27 2.64 1.62
CA VAL A 42 -12.47 1.51 1.11
C VAL A 42 -12.92 0.19 1.73
N ALA A 43 -13.19 0.17 3.03
CA ALA A 43 -13.64 -1.03 3.74
C ALA A 43 -14.99 -1.56 3.21
N THR A 44 -15.88 -0.66 2.79
CA THR A 44 -17.18 -0.98 2.18
C THR A 44 -17.11 -1.26 0.67
N GLY A 45 -15.95 -1.04 0.05
CA GLY A 45 -15.76 -1.21 -1.40
C GLY A 45 -16.34 -0.08 -2.26
N ALA A 46 -16.73 1.04 -1.66
CA ALA A 46 -17.19 2.23 -2.38
C ALA A 46 -16.04 2.94 -3.13
N GLU A 47 -14.83 2.87 -2.59
CA GLU A 47 -13.62 3.42 -3.20
C GLU A 47 -12.47 2.40 -3.25
N PRO A 48 -11.58 2.46 -4.25
CA PRO A 48 -10.46 1.53 -4.34
C PRO A 48 -9.32 1.86 -3.37
N PHE A 49 -8.63 0.81 -2.92
CA PHE A 49 -7.31 0.93 -2.28
C PHE A 49 -6.21 0.81 -3.34
N LEU A 50 -5.38 1.85 -3.47
CA LEU A 50 -4.37 1.94 -4.53
C LEU A 50 -2.98 1.68 -3.96
N ILE A 51 -2.24 0.79 -4.61
CA ILE A 51 -0.84 0.48 -4.30
C ILE A 51 -0.01 0.92 -5.50
N VAL A 52 0.77 1.99 -5.32
CA VAL A 52 1.49 2.66 -6.39
C VAL A 52 2.99 2.46 -6.18
N GLY A 53 3.62 1.67 -7.04
CA GLY A 53 5.09 1.55 -7.08
C GLY A 53 5.69 2.62 -7.98
N ALA A 54 6.74 3.30 -7.52
CA ALA A 54 7.59 4.06 -8.42
C ALA A 54 8.34 3.08 -9.33
N MET A 55 7.93 3.00 -10.60
CA MET A 55 8.75 2.37 -11.62
C MET A 55 9.81 3.40 -12.02
N ALA A 56 11.09 3.12 -11.73
CA ALA A 56 12.17 3.94 -12.24
C ALA A 56 12.11 3.89 -13.78
N GLY A 57 11.63 4.97 -14.40
CA GLY A 57 11.74 5.18 -15.84
C GLY A 57 13.18 5.53 -16.16
N GLY A 58 13.90 4.58 -16.75
CA GLY A 58 15.19 4.81 -17.39
C GLY A 58 15.01 5.05 -18.88
#